data_AF-A0AB37VBI6-F1
#
_entry.id   AF-A0AB37VBI6-F1
#
_cell.length_a   1.000
_cell.length_b   1.000
_cell.length_c   1.000
_cell.angle_alpha   90.00
_cell.angle_beta   90.00
_cell.angle_gamma   90.00
#
_symmetry.space_group_name_H-M   'P 1'
#
loop_
_entity.id
_entity.type
_entity.pdbx_description
1 polymer ?
#
loop_
_entity_poly.entity_id
_entity_poly.type
_entity_poly.pdbx_seq_one_letter_code
_entity_poly.pdbx_strand_id
1 'polypeptide(L)'
;MKKKTMIEEMRERANKLSNGEALILLDHILKIEGQEAMISIFMNEMPQIKNRIIYGNFNLEGCRNINTQLANELIAYIEREKLMVILESNLKESAIKKRL
;
A
#
# COMPACT_ATOMS: atom_id res chain seq x y z
N MET A 1 -27.27 -6.80 18.61
CA MET A 1 -26.29 -6.61 17.53
C MET A 1 -25.53 -5.32 17.81
N LYS A 2 -24.22 -5.36 18.10
CA LYS A 2 -23.41 -4.13 18.14
C LYS A 2 -23.36 -3.59 16.70
N LYS A 3 -23.71 -2.31 16.50
CA LYS A 3 -23.45 -1.64 15.22
C LYS A 3 -21.94 -1.62 15.00
N LYS A 4 -21.48 -2.05 13.82
CA LYS A 4 -20.09 -1.92 13.42
C LYS A 4 -19.76 -0.45 13.24
N THR A 5 -18.53 -0.07 13.56
CA THR A 5 -18.03 1.26 13.25
C THR A 5 -17.78 1.38 11.75
N MET A 6 -17.81 2.62 11.22
CA MET A 6 -17.50 2.87 9.80
C MET A 6 -16.13 2.30 9.41
N ILE A 7 -15.14 2.34 10.31
CA ILE A 7 -13.79 1.80 10.08
C ILE A 7 -13.81 0.27 9.97
N GLU A 8 -14.58 -0.42 10.83
CA GLU A 8 -14.73 -1.88 10.76
C GLU A 8 -15.37 -2.30 9.44
N GLU A 9 -16.41 -1.59 9.00
CA GLU A 9 -17.04 -1.83 7.70
C GLU A 9 -16.10 -1.56 6.52
N MET A 10 -15.24 -0.54 6.61
CA MET A 10 -14.21 -0.27 5.61
C MET A 10 -13.15 -1.38 5.57
N ARG A 11 -12.70 -1.86 6.73
CA ARG A 11 -11.72 -2.94 6.84
C ARG A 11 -12.24 -4.24 6.22
N GLU A 12 -13.51 -4.60 6.47
CA GLU A 12 -14.12 -5.79 5.86
C GLU A 12 -14.19 -5.77 4.33
N ARG A 13 -14.18 -4.57 3.74
CA ARG A 13 -14.17 -4.37 2.28
C ARG A 13 -12.87 -3.74 1.77
N ALA A 14 -11.76 -3.92 2.49
CA ALA A 14 -10.45 -3.34 2.16
C ALA A 14 -10.05 -3.57 0.69
N ASN A 15 -10.36 -4.75 0.14
CA ASN A 15 -10.08 -5.14 -1.24
C ASN A 15 -10.96 -4.46 -2.32
N LYS A 16 -11.97 -3.69 -1.91
CA LYS A 16 -12.92 -2.97 -2.81
C LYS A 16 -12.86 -1.46 -2.64
N LEU A 17 -12.02 -0.94 -1.76
CA LEU A 17 -11.92 0.48 -1.50
C LEU A 17 -11.40 1.26 -2.72
N SER A 18 -11.92 2.47 -2.88
CA SER A 18 -11.30 3.50 -3.73
C SER A 18 -9.97 3.98 -3.13
N ASN A 19 -9.18 4.72 -3.90
CA ASN A 19 -7.88 5.23 -3.42
C ASN A 19 -8.03 6.14 -2.19
N GLY A 20 -9.03 7.03 -2.19
CA GLY A 20 -9.32 7.91 -1.06
C GLY A 20 -9.80 7.15 0.18
N GLU A 21 -10.74 6.20 0.01
CA GLU A 21 -11.21 5.37 1.13
C GLU A 21 -10.08 4.52 1.73
N ALA A 22 -9.22 3.96 0.89
CA ALA A 22 -8.06 3.20 1.34
C ALA A 22 -7.13 4.08 2.19
N LEU A 23 -6.84 5.30 1.76
CA LEU A 23 -6.02 6.24 2.53
C LEU A 23 -6.65 6.62 3.87
N ILE A 24 -7.96 6.84 3.91
CA ILE A 24 -8.66 7.14 5.17
C ILE A 24 -8.53 5.97 6.15
N LEU A 25 -8.73 4.73 5.67
CA LEU A 25 -8.58 3.54 6.50
C LEU A 25 -7.13 3.36 6.96
N LEU A 26 -6.15 3.50 6.07
CA LEU A 26 -4.73 3.35 6.40
C LEU A 26 -4.23 4.45 7.35
N ASP A 27 -4.69 5.69 7.20
CA ASP A 27 -4.38 6.80 8.12
C ASP A 27 -4.97 6.53 9.52
N HIS A 28 -6.18 5.96 9.58
CA HIS A 28 -6.77 5.53 10.84
C HIS A 28 -5.96 4.41 11.51
N ILE A 29 -5.62 3.36 10.75
CA ILE A 29 -4.80 2.24 11.27
C ILE A 29 -3.44 2.75 11.73
N LEU A 30 -2.80 3.63 10.96
CA LEU A 30 -1.51 4.22 11.31
C LEU A 30 -1.57 4.93 12.68
N LYS A 31 -2.66 5.66 12.95
CA LYS A 31 -2.85 6.41 14.20
C LYS A 31 -3.16 5.53 15.41
N ILE A 32 -3.85 4.40 15.22
CA ILE A 32 -4.35 3.56 16.31
C ILE A 32 -3.47 2.33 16.54
N GLU A 33 -3.08 1.65 15.48
CA GLU A 33 -2.38 0.36 15.49
C GLU A 33 -0.91 0.47 15.06
N GLY A 34 -0.54 1.58 14.42
CA GLY A 34 0.84 1.88 14.04
C GLY A 34 1.20 1.46 12.62
N GLN A 35 2.47 1.73 12.26
CA GLN A 35 2.96 1.62 10.89
C GLN A 35 3.00 0.17 10.38
N GLU A 36 3.41 -0.78 11.21
CA GLU A 36 3.51 -2.20 10.81
C GLU A 36 2.14 -2.78 10.44
N ALA A 37 1.11 -2.49 11.25
CA ALA A 37 -0.27 -2.91 10.97
C ALA A 37 -0.80 -2.29 9.68
N MET A 38 -0.53 -0.99 9.47
CA MET A 38 -0.92 -0.27 8.25
C MET A 38 -0.28 -0.89 7.00
N ILE A 39 1.03 -1.14 7.02
CA ILE A 39 1.74 -1.78 5.90
C ILE A 39 1.22 -3.19 5.65
N SER A 40 0.98 -3.98 6.70
CA SER A 40 0.45 -5.34 6.57
C SER A 40 -0.89 -5.35 5.84
N ILE A 41 -1.82 -4.48 6.23
CA ILE A 41 -3.14 -4.37 5.59
C ILE A 41 -3.01 -3.87 4.15
N PHE A 42 -2.20 -2.82 3.93
CA PHE A 42 -1.97 -2.30 2.59
C PHE A 42 -1.42 -3.37 1.64
N MET A 43 -0.43 -4.15 2.09
CA MET A 43 0.24 -5.14 1.25
C MET A 43 -0.57 -6.42 1.01
N ASN A 44 -1.31 -6.87 2.03
CA ASN A 44 -1.99 -8.17 2.00
C ASN A 44 -3.48 -8.06 1.62
N GLU A 45 -4.14 -6.98 2.03
CA GLU A 45 -5.61 -6.84 1.91
C GLU A 45 -6.04 -5.83 0.85
N MET A 46 -5.11 -5.01 0.33
CA MET A 46 -5.39 -3.99 -0.69
C MET A 46 -4.56 -4.15 -1.99
N PRO A 47 -4.51 -5.35 -2.60
CA PRO A 47 -3.72 -5.59 -3.81
C PRO A 47 -4.12 -4.67 -4.97
N GLN A 48 -5.38 -4.25 -5.04
CA GLN A 48 -5.86 -3.32 -6.06
C GLN A 48 -5.24 -1.92 -5.92
N ILE A 49 -5.00 -1.43 -4.70
CA ILE A 49 -4.37 -0.12 -4.47
C ILE A 49 -2.89 -0.18 -4.81
N LYS A 50 -2.21 -1.24 -4.34
CA LYS A 50 -0.84 -1.54 -4.72
C LYS A 50 -0.68 -1.58 -6.24
N ASN A 51 -1.54 -2.31 -6.94
CA ASN A 51 -1.48 -2.41 -8.40
C ASN A 51 -1.67 -1.04 -9.07
N ARG A 52 -2.61 -0.21 -8.57
CA ARG A 52 -2.78 1.16 -9.08
C ARG A 52 -1.50 1.99 -8.91
N ILE A 53 -0.81 1.89 -7.77
CA ILE A 53 0.48 2.58 -7.57
C ILE A 53 1.53 2.02 -8.54
N ILE A 54 1.62 0.70 -8.67
CA ILE A 54 2.60 0.04 -9.53
C ILE A 54 2.47 0.46 -10.99
N TYR A 55 1.24 0.56 -11.50
CA TYR A 55 0.94 0.84 -12.89
C TYR A 55 0.61 2.31 -13.18
N GLY A 56 0.84 3.22 -12.23
CA GLY A 56 0.62 4.66 -12.43
C GLY A 56 -0.85 5.11 -12.48
N ASN A 57 -1.78 4.25 -12.03
CA ASN A 57 -3.23 4.51 -11.99
C ASN A 57 -3.71 4.97 -10.60
N PHE A 58 -2.79 5.30 -9.69
CA PHE A 58 -3.12 5.81 -8.36
C PHE A 58 -3.39 7.32 -8.43
N ASN A 59 -4.66 7.66 -8.64
CA ASN A 59 -5.13 9.05 -8.66
C ASN A 59 -5.94 9.38 -7.39
N LEU A 60 -5.71 10.58 -6.84
CA LEU A 60 -6.42 11.14 -5.69
C LEU A 60 -7.19 12.42 -6.03
N GLU A 61 -7.28 12.76 -7.31
CA GLU A 61 -8.06 13.89 -7.78
C GLU A 61 -9.52 13.79 -7.31
N GLY A 62 -10.05 14.92 -6.83
CA GLY A 62 -11.39 14.99 -6.24
C GLY A 62 -11.49 14.46 -4.80
N CYS A 63 -10.46 13.82 -4.24
CA CYS A 63 -10.44 13.42 -2.84
C CYS A 63 -10.19 14.64 -1.94
N ARG A 64 -11.03 14.82 -0.92
CA ARG A 64 -10.89 15.89 0.09
C ARG A 64 -10.53 15.28 1.44
N ASN A 65 -9.82 16.03 2.29
CA ASN A 65 -9.44 15.62 3.65
C ASN A 65 -8.65 14.30 3.71
N ILE A 66 -7.82 14.05 2.69
CA ILE A 66 -6.93 12.89 2.64
C ILE A 66 -5.52 13.26 3.14
N ASN A 67 -4.87 12.32 3.79
CA ASN A 67 -3.47 12.45 4.18
C ASN A 67 -2.58 12.24 2.94
N THR A 68 -2.21 13.34 2.27
CA THR A 68 -1.37 13.31 1.06
C THR A 68 0.07 12.91 1.37
N GLN A 69 0.56 13.16 2.59
CA GLN A 69 1.87 12.69 3.01
C GLN A 69 1.89 11.16 3.05
N LEU A 70 0.89 10.53 3.69
CA LEU A 70 0.76 9.08 3.71
C LEU A 70 0.68 8.49 2.29
N ALA A 71 -0.04 9.16 1.38
CA ALA A 71 -0.09 8.73 -0.01
C ALA A 71 1.30 8.69 -0.66
N ASN A 72 2.11 9.73 -0.47
CA ASN A 72 3.48 9.78 -0.97
C ASN A 72 4.37 8.71 -0.33
N GLU A 73 4.21 8.46 0.97
CA GLU A 73 4.94 7.40 1.68
C GLU A 73 4.61 6.00 1.14
N LEU A 74 3.33 5.73 0.82
CA LEU A 74 2.92 4.46 0.21
C LEU A 74 3.49 4.29 -1.21
N ILE A 75 3.53 5.37 -2.01
CA ILE A 75 4.15 5.34 -3.33
C ILE A 75 5.64 5.03 -3.21
N ALA A 76 6.35 5.77 -2.34
CA ALA A 76 7.78 5.57 -2.10
C ALA A 76 8.09 4.16 -1.58
N TYR A 77 7.23 3.61 -0.71
CA TYR A 77 7.35 2.25 -0.22
C TYR A 77 7.29 1.23 -1.37
N ILE A 78 6.29 1.33 -2.26
CA ILE A 78 6.16 0.43 -3.42
C ILE A 78 7.33 0.58 -4.40
N GLU A 79 7.80 1.80 -4.65
CA GLU A 79 8.97 2.03 -5.50
C GLU A 79 10.22 1.38 -4.91
N ARG A 80 10.44 1.51 -3.59
CA ARG A 80 11.54 0.85 -2.89
C ARG A 80 11.47 -0.66 -3.02
N GLU A 81 10.30 -1.27 -2.83
CA GLU A 81 10.12 -2.73 -2.98
C GLU A 81 10.42 -3.19 -4.40
N LYS A 82 9.99 -2.44 -5.42
CA LYS A 82 10.35 -2.74 -6.83
C LYS A 82 11.85 -2.70 -7.06
N LEU A 83 12.53 -1.67 -6.54
CA LEU A 83 13.98 -1.52 -6.69
C LEU A 83 14.74 -2.66 -6.02
N MET A 84 14.32 -3.09 -4.83
CA MET A 84 14.94 -4.23 -4.13
C MET A 84 14.84 -5.52 -4.95
N VAL A 85 13.67 -5.82 -5.55
CA VAL A 85 13.50 -7.00 -6.42
C VAL A 85 14.44 -6.96 -7.63
N ILE A 86 14.63 -5.78 -8.24
CA ILE A 86 15.55 -5.60 -9.37
C ILE A 86 17.00 -5.83 -8.93
N LEU A 87 17.40 -5.24 -7.80
CA LEU A 87 18.75 -5.40 -7.24
C LEU A 87 19.06 -6.86 -6.94
N GLU A 88 18.15 -7.58 -6.29
CA GLU A 88 18.32 -9.00 -5.99
C GLU A 88 18.46 -9.85 -7.26
N SER A 89 17.67 -9.53 -8.29
CA SER A 89 17.71 -10.24 -9.58
C SER A 89 19.07 -10.04 -10.27
N ASN A 90 19.56 -8.80 -10.29
CA ASN A 90 20.87 -8.46 -10.87
C ASN A 90 22.03 -9.12 -10.11
N LEU A 91 21.94 -9.19 -8.77
CA LEU A 91 22.94 -9.87 -7.94
C LEU A 91 22.98 -11.37 -8.23
N LYS A 92 21.83 -12.02 -8.40
CA LYS A 92 21.74 -13.44 -8.78
C LYS A 92 22.35 -13.71 -10.16
N GLU A 93 22.05 -12.87 -11.15
CA GLU A 93 22.61 -13.01 -12.50
C GLU A 93 24.14 -12.84 -12.52
N SER A 94 24.64 -11.83 -11.81
CA SER A 94 26.08 -11.59 -11.66
C SER A 94 26.81 -12.77 -10.99
N ALA A 95 26.20 -13.37 -9.96
CA ALA A 95 26.76 -14.54 -9.30
C ALA A 95 26.81 -15.78 -10.21
N ILE A 96 25.85 -15.95 -11.13
CA ILE A 96 25.85 -17.03 -12.12
C ILE A 96 26.95 -16.80 -13.16
N LYS A 97 27.09 -15.57 -13.69
CA LYS A 97 28.13 -15.22 -14.69
C LYS A 97 29.56 -15.37 -14.16
N LYS A 98 29.79 -15.20 -12.86
CA LYS A 98 31.11 -15.43 -12.22
C LYS A 98 31.45 -16.91 -11.99
N ARG A 99 30.46 -17.81 -12.10
CA ARG A 99 30.63 -19.26 -11.89
C ARG A 99 30.78 -20.05 -13.19
N LEU A 100 30.53 -19.42 -14.33
CA LEU A 100 30.77 -19.95 -15.68
C LEU A 100 32.12 -19.45 -16.20
#